data_AF-A0AAD7I7C1-F1
#
_entry.id   AF-A0AAD7I7C1-F1
#
_cell.length_a   1.000
_cell.length_b   1.000
_cell.length_c   1.000
_cell.angle_alpha   90.00
_cell.angle_beta   90.00
_cell.angle_gamma   90.00
#
_symmetry.space_group_name_H-M   'P 1'
#
loop_
_entity.id
_entity.type
_entity.pdbx_description
1 polymer ?
#
loop_
_entity_poly.entity_id
_entity_poly.type
_entity_poly.pdbx_seq_one_letter_code
_entity_poly.pdbx_strand_id
1 'polypeptide(L)'
;MKRRLLPKGLPAFDTLQPIQKIGGSPFIVFRHDLPRKRRNLHCPKRSLWCGPAGRHALVFAPTREYSPKSDQWTEHTRMVENCGQTFDFYMNRGPFVYYVGIYRVLDLRDIHPPGAKITSDVSRLAMELAAGVSRHLHKLGEGFPGGVIQTEAFGLQCVGFDAELYDRLRARFTEADSPESTTGSSMSNKRKAAEGDLRGDKRAKAQKL
;
A
#
# COMPACT_ATOMS: atom_id res chain seq x y z
N MET A 1 -17.19 -8.02 30.03
CA MET A 1 -15.96 -8.04 29.20
C MET A 1 -14.73 -7.95 30.10
N LYS A 2 -13.87 -8.99 30.14
CA LYS A 2 -12.57 -8.91 30.84
C LYS A 2 -11.63 -8.01 30.03
N ARG A 3 -11.16 -6.89 30.59
CA ARG A 3 -10.13 -6.05 29.96
C ARG A 3 -8.82 -6.86 29.89
N ARG A 4 -8.49 -7.43 28.72
CA ARG A 4 -7.13 -7.95 28.49
C ARG A 4 -6.19 -6.75 28.54
N LEU A 5 -5.33 -6.73 29.56
CA LEU A 5 -4.24 -5.77 29.61
C LEU A 5 -3.37 -5.99 28.36
N LEU A 6 -3.10 -4.91 27.64
CA LEU A 6 -2.18 -4.95 26.51
C LEU A 6 -0.80 -5.40 27.01
N PRO A 7 0.00 -6.09 26.17
CA PRO A 7 1.37 -6.42 26.51
C PRO A 7 2.11 -5.13 26.93
N LYS A 8 2.73 -5.13 28.11
CA LYS A 8 3.65 -4.06 28.50
C LYS A 8 4.83 -4.08 27.51
N GLY A 9 5.20 -2.93 26.96
CA GLY A 9 6.43 -2.80 26.14
C GLY A 9 6.26 -2.79 24.62
N LEU A 10 5.08 -2.48 24.07
CA LEU A 10 4.97 -2.21 22.63
C LEU A 10 5.77 -0.93 22.28
N PRO A 11 6.59 -0.96 21.21
CA PRO A 11 7.33 0.23 20.78
C PRO A 11 6.36 1.35 20.41
N ALA A 12 6.71 2.59 20.76
CA ALA A 12 5.96 3.74 20.29
C ALA A 12 6.19 3.92 18.79
N PHE A 13 5.16 4.35 18.05
CA PHE A 13 5.27 4.50 16.60
C PHE A 13 6.44 5.41 16.18
N ASP A 14 6.71 6.49 16.92
CA ASP A 14 7.82 7.41 16.64
C ASP A 14 9.21 6.83 16.92
N THR A 15 9.30 5.67 17.58
CA THR A 15 10.57 4.94 17.78
C THR A 15 10.84 3.92 16.67
N LEU A 16 9.86 3.66 15.81
CA LEU A 16 10.02 2.76 14.68
C LEU A 16 10.85 3.41 13.58
N GLN A 17 11.67 2.59 12.95
CA GLN A 17 12.47 2.97 11.80
C GLN A 17 11.84 2.43 10.51
N PRO A 18 12.10 3.10 9.36
CA PRO A 18 11.59 2.65 8.08
C PRO A 18 12.15 1.28 7.70
N ILE A 19 11.34 0.49 7.00
CA ILE A 19 11.71 -0.83 6.46
C ILE A 19 11.75 -0.85 4.93
N GLN A 20 11.32 0.23 4.27
CA GLN A 20 11.34 0.35 2.82
C GLN A 20 11.15 1.81 2.38
N LYS A 21 11.79 2.23 1.28
CA LYS A 21 11.50 3.49 0.56
C LYS A 21 10.45 3.26 -0.53
N ILE A 22 9.42 4.10 -0.56
CA ILE A 22 8.37 4.10 -1.58
C ILE A 22 9.00 4.47 -2.93
N GLY A 23 8.80 3.61 -3.94
CA GLY A 23 9.27 3.83 -5.31
C GLY A 23 10.64 3.21 -5.64
N GLY A 24 11.41 2.73 -4.65
CA GLY A 24 12.67 2.01 -4.91
C GLY A 24 12.47 0.57 -5.41
N SER A 25 11.33 -0.03 -5.05
CA SER A 25 10.86 -1.36 -5.47
C SER A 25 9.36 -1.45 -5.14
N PRO A 26 8.53 -2.23 -5.86
CA PRO A 26 7.18 -2.55 -5.40
C PRO A 26 7.22 -2.97 -3.93
N PHE A 27 6.20 -2.59 -3.15
CA PHE A 27 6.07 -3.02 -1.76
C PHE A 27 5.91 -4.54 -1.73
N ILE A 28 7.03 -5.25 -1.66
CA ILE A 28 7.10 -6.69 -1.55
C ILE A 28 7.62 -6.96 -0.15
N VAL A 29 6.70 -7.05 0.81
CA VAL A 29 6.96 -7.96 1.92
C VAL A 29 6.97 -9.34 1.27
N PHE A 30 8.16 -9.89 1.02
CA PHE A 30 8.26 -11.18 0.36
C PHE A 30 7.53 -12.18 1.24
N ARG A 31 6.63 -12.97 0.64
CA ARG A 31 5.89 -14.03 1.34
C ARG A 31 6.80 -14.95 2.15
N HIS A 32 8.08 -15.03 1.77
CA HIS A 32 9.11 -15.82 2.43
C HIS A 32 9.56 -15.28 3.80
N ASP A 33 9.41 -13.98 4.06
CA ASP A 33 9.88 -13.35 5.31
C ASP A 33 8.84 -13.39 6.41
N LEU A 34 7.60 -13.62 6.01
CA LEU A 34 6.48 -13.67 6.91
C LEU A 34 6.48 -15.03 7.58
N PRO A 35 6.35 -15.08 8.92
CA PRO A 35 6.01 -16.33 9.57
C PRO A 35 4.74 -16.85 8.88
N ARG A 36 4.80 -18.08 8.35
CA ARG A 36 3.84 -18.71 7.41
C ARG A 36 2.35 -18.69 7.81
N LYS A 37 1.98 -18.09 8.95
CA LYS A 37 0.65 -18.13 9.55
C LYS A 37 -0.11 -16.79 9.54
N ARG A 38 0.55 -15.62 9.42
CA ARG A 38 -0.14 -14.32 9.57
C ARG A 38 -0.31 -13.59 8.24
N ARG A 39 -1.49 -12.99 8.05
CA ARG A 39 -1.84 -12.20 6.87
C ARG A 39 -1.26 -10.78 7.02
N ASN A 40 -1.02 -10.10 5.91
CA ASN A 40 -0.61 -8.70 5.94
C ASN A 40 -1.80 -7.78 5.71
N LEU A 41 -1.74 -6.61 6.33
CA LEU A 41 -2.60 -5.49 6.01
C LEU A 41 -1.73 -4.30 5.61
N HIS A 42 -1.97 -3.77 4.41
CA HIS A 42 -1.31 -2.55 3.92
C HIS A 42 -2.36 -1.66 3.30
N CYS A 43 -2.58 -0.49 3.93
CA CYS A 43 -3.60 0.47 3.51
C CYS A 43 -2.95 1.84 3.28
N PRO A 44 -2.12 1.97 2.21
CA PRO A 44 -1.33 3.16 1.98
C PRO A 44 -2.23 4.38 1.79
N LYS A 45 -1.99 5.44 2.57
CA LYS A 45 -2.75 6.71 2.53
C LYS A 45 -4.27 6.56 2.74
N ARG A 46 -4.71 5.46 3.35
CA ARG A 46 -6.10 5.17 3.77
C ARG A 46 -6.18 4.79 5.25
N SER A 47 -5.17 5.17 6.03
CA SER A 47 -5.10 4.90 7.46
C SER A 47 -4.75 6.16 8.23
N LEU A 48 -5.33 6.29 9.42
CA LEU A 48 -5.10 7.41 10.34
C LEU A 48 -4.73 6.87 11.71
N TRP A 49 -3.71 7.45 12.35
CA TRP A 49 -3.40 7.12 13.74
C TRP A 49 -4.37 7.79 14.69
N CYS A 50 -4.75 7.07 15.73
CA CYS A 50 -5.60 7.56 16.80
C CYS A 50 -4.84 7.55 18.12
N GLY A 51 -4.87 8.71 18.78
CA GLY A 51 -4.34 8.91 20.12
C GLY A 51 -2.82 9.13 20.17
N PRO A 52 -2.32 9.67 21.31
CA PRO A 52 -0.94 10.14 21.45
C PRO A 52 0.11 9.03 21.40
N ALA A 53 -0.29 7.77 21.61
CA ALA A 53 0.63 6.64 21.65
C ALA A 53 0.73 5.86 20.33
N GLY A 54 -0.06 6.23 19.31
CA GLY A 54 -0.08 5.49 18.04
C GLY A 54 -0.36 3.99 18.23
N ARG A 55 -1.32 3.64 19.09
CA ARG A 55 -1.67 2.23 19.38
C ARG A 55 -2.91 1.76 18.63
N HIS A 56 -3.72 2.72 18.19
CA HIS A 56 -4.94 2.49 17.45
C HIS A 56 -4.83 3.23 16.14
N ALA A 57 -5.36 2.64 15.08
CA ALA A 57 -5.51 3.33 13.82
C ALA A 57 -6.93 3.14 13.29
N LEU A 58 -7.36 4.04 12.42
CA LEU A 58 -8.53 3.83 11.58
C LEU A 58 -8.05 3.46 10.19
N VAL A 59 -8.75 2.55 9.53
CA VAL A 59 -8.60 2.26 8.11
C VAL A 59 -9.90 2.58 7.39
N PHE A 60 -9.78 3.20 6.23
CA PHE A 60 -10.91 3.58 5.40
C PHE A 60 -10.95 2.72 4.14
N ALA A 61 -12.13 2.18 3.85
CA ALA A 61 -12.41 1.44 2.63
C ALA A 61 -13.57 2.10 1.88
N PRO A 62 -13.62 2.02 0.55
CA PRO A 62 -14.80 2.47 -0.18
C PRO A 62 -15.97 1.54 0.14
N THR A 63 -17.20 2.04 0.14
CA THR A 63 -18.39 1.17 0.32
C THR A 63 -18.63 0.24 -0.88
N ARG A 64 -18.06 0.57 -2.04
CA ARG A 64 -18.20 -0.17 -3.29
C ARG A 64 -16.87 -0.26 -4.04
N GLU A 65 -16.64 -1.38 -4.72
CA GLU A 65 -15.55 -1.57 -5.67
C GLU A 65 -16.10 -1.72 -7.09
N TYR A 66 -15.45 -1.05 -8.04
CA TYR A 66 -15.69 -1.22 -9.46
C TYR A 66 -14.82 -2.37 -10.00
N SER A 67 -15.45 -3.28 -10.73
CA SER A 67 -14.79 -4.37 -11.43
C SER A 67 -14.71 -4.07 -12.93
N PRO A 68 -13.52 -3.76 -13.48
CA PRO A 68 -13.36 -3.52 -14.91
C PRO A 68 -13.69 -4.75 -15.77
N LYS A 69 -13.65 -5.96 -15.20
CA LYS A 69 -13.93 -7.20 -15.92
C LYS A 69 -15.42 -7.40 -16.19
N SER A 70 -16.26 -6.97 -15.25
CA SER A 70 -17.72 -7.13 -15.33
C SER A 70 -18.45 -5.83 -15.63
N ASP A 71 -17.73 -4.69 -15.72
CA ASP A 71 -18.27 -3.33 -15.83
C ASP A 71 -19.37 -3.06 -14.80
N GLN A 72 -19.13 -3.48 -13.56
CA GLN A 72 -20.12 -3.40 -12.48
C GLN A 72 -19.52 -2.90 -11.18
N TRP A 73 -20.35 -2.18 -10.42
CA TRP A 73 -20.10 -1.84 -9.03
C TRP A 73 -20.60 -2.95 -8.13
N THR A 74 -19.78 -3.34 -7.17
CA THR A 74 -20.09 -4.36 -6.16
C THR A 74 -19.83 -3.79 -4.77
N GLU A 75 -20.54 -4.30 -3.76
CA GLU A 75 -20.29 -3.91 -2.37
C GLU A 75 -18.89 -4.35 -1.94
N HIS A 76 -18.19 -3.49 -1.19
CA HIS A 76 -16.86 -3.80 -0.70
C HIS A 76 -16.94 -4.69 0.55
N THR A 77 -16.76 -6.00 0.41
CA THR A 77 -16.83 -6.93 1.56
C THR A 77 -15.47 -7.22 2.20
N ARG A 78 -14.36 -6.88 1.54
CA ARG A 78 -13.02 -7.39 1.93
C ARG A 78 -12.60 -7.02 3.34
N MET A 79 -12.87 -5.78 3.78
CA MET A 79 -12.52 -5.38 5.15
C MET A 79 -13.46 -5.98 6.19
N VAL A 80 -14.75 -6.12 5.86
CA VAL A 80 -15.76 -6.76 6.72
C VAL A 80 -15.40 -8.22 6.99
N GLU A 81 -15.01 -8.97 5.96
CA GLU A 81 -14.56 -10.36 6.07
C GLU A 81 -13.31 -10.53 6.96
N ASN A 82 -12.55 -9.44 7.14
CA ASN A 82 -11.34 -9.43 7.96
C ASN A 82 -11.59 -8.98 9.41
N CYS A 83 -12.81 -8.54 9.76
CA CYS A 83 -13.15 -8.15 11.13
C CYS A 83 -12.89 -9.29 12.12
N GLY A 84 -12.27 -8.97 13.25
CA GLY A 84 -11.85 -9.93 14.28
C GLY A 84 -10.54 -10.65 13.98
N GLN A 85 -10.05 -10.65 12.73
CA GLN A 85 -8.78 -11.27 12.36
C GLN A 85 -7.58 -10.37 12.68
N THR A 86 -6.40 -11.00 12.81
CA THR A 86 -5.13 -10.32 13.09
C THR A 86 -4.21 -10.29 11.88
N PHE A 87 -3.53 -9.16 11.69
CA PHE A 87 -2.64 -8.91 10.55
C PHE A 87 -1.34 -8.29 11.00
N ASP A 88 -0.25 -8.63 10.33
CA ASP A 88 0.96 -7.82 10.32
C ASP A 88 0.63 -6.52 9.54
N PHE A 89 0.65 -5.38 10.24
CA PHE A 89 0.21 -4.10 9.71
C PHE A 89 1.41 -3.26 9.25
N TYR A 90 1.26 -2.69 8.06
CA TYR A 90 2.26 -1.84 7.43
C TYR A 90 1.66 -0.50 7.06
N MET A 91 2.43 0.57 7.23
CA MET A 91 1.94 1.92 7.02
C MET A 91 2.97 2.81 6.33
N ASN A 92 2.49 3.73 5.50
CA ASN A 92 3.32 4.73 4.84
C ASN A 92 3.42 6.00 5.70
N ARG A 93 4.63 6.53 5.88
CA ARG A 93 4.87 7.87 6.44
C ARG A 93 5.96 8.55 5.61
N GLY A 94 5.60 9.65 4.95
CA GLY A 94 6.47 10.31 3.99
C GLY A 94 6.84 9.38 2.83
N PRO A 95 8.12 9.28 2.45
CA PRO A 95 8.57 8.42 1.37
C PRO A 95 8.90 7.00 1.84
N PHE A 96 8.49 6.59 3.06
CA PHE A 96 8.87 5.31 3.63
C PHE A 96 7.67 4.47 4.08
N VAL A 97 7.90 3.17 4.19
CA VAL A 97 6.99 2.20 4.79
C VAL A 97 7.56 1.69 6.11
N TYR A 98 6.69 1.48 7.08
CA TYR A 98 7.00 1.04 8.44
C TYR A 98 6.20 -0.23 8.75
N TYR A 99 6.83 -1.20 9.41
CA TYR A 99 6.10 -2.28 10.10
C TYR A 99 5.69 -1.79 11.48
N VAL A 100 4.39 -1.77 11.76
CA VAL A 100 3.86 -1.10 12.96
C VAL A 100 3.39 -2.09 14.02
N GLY A 101 3.37 -3.38 13.71
CA GLY A 101 3.05 -4.46 14.63
C GLY A 101 1.90 -5.34 14.14
N ILE A 102 1.30 -6.06 15.09
CA ILE A 102 0.21 -6.99 14.84
C ILE A 102 -1.10 -6.33 15.28
N TYR A 103 -2.03 -6.18 14.34
CA TYR A 103 -3.29 -5.47 14.56
C TYR A 103 -4.48 -6.37 14.33
N ARG A 104 -5.51 -6.21 15.16
CA ARG A 104 -6.83 -6.79 14.95
C ARG A 104 -7.76 -5.77 14.31
N VAL A 105 -8.49 -6.18 13.28
CA VAL A 105 -9.53 -5.35 12.65
C VAL A 105 -10.80 -5.39 13.50
N LEU A 106 -11.38 -4.21 13.76
CA LEU A 106 -12.62 -4.02 14.50
C LEU A 106 -13.67 -3.45 13.55
N ASP A 107 -14.87 -4.03 13.61
CA ASP A 107 -16.03 -3.47 12.95
C ASP A 107 -16.50 -2.24 13.73
N LEU A 108 -16.59 -1.10 13.05
CA LEU A 108 -17.09 0.15 13.63
C LEU A 108 -18.40 0.59 12.98
N ARG A 109 -19.05 -0.23 12.15
CA ARG A 109 -20.26 0.18 11.40
C ARG A 109 -21.44 0.55 12.29
N ASP A 110 -21.51 0.01 13.52
CA ASP A 110 -22.52 0.39 14.52
C ASP A 110 -22.29 1.81 15.10
N ILE A 111 -21.06 2.33 15.00
CA ILE A 111 -20.66 3.64 15.52
C ILE A 111 -20.53 4.67 14.39
N HIS A 112 -19.98 4.22 13.26
CA HIS A 112 -19.68 5.02 12.09
C HIS A 112 -20.23 4.30 10.85
N PRO A 113 -21.51 4.54 10.52
CA PRO A 113 -22.20 3.78 9.49
C PRO A 113 -21.55 3.98 8.12
N PRO A 114 -21.71 3.00 7.22
CA PRO A 114 -21.27 3.11 5.84
C PRO A 114 -21.87 4.34 5.16
N GLY A 115 -21.08 5.02 4.31
CA GLY A 115 -21.57 6.18 3.57
C GLY A 115 -20.94 7.51 3.95
N ALA A 116 -20.08 7.53 4.97
CA ALA A 116 -19.43 8.75 5.40
C ALA A 116 -18.50 9.31 4.33
N LYS A 117 -18.41 10.65 4.28
CA LYS A 117 -17.49 11.35 3.39
C LYS A 117 -16.05 11.15 3.85
N ILE A 118 -15.14 11.03 2.88
CA ILE A 118 -13.70 10.94 3.11
C ILE A 118 -13.25 12.14 3.97
N THR A 119 -12.56 11.87 5.08
CA THR A 119 -11.88 12.90 5.87
C THR A 119 -10.72 13.49 5.06
N SER A 120 -10.39 14.78 5.23
CA SER A 120 -9.30 15.45 4.50
C SER A 120 -7.95 14.74 4.59
N ASP A 121 -7.74 13.95 5.64
CA ASP A 121 -6.49 13.24 5.91
C ASP A 121 -6.32 11.94 5.12
N VAL A 122 -7.37 11.49 4.41
CA VAL A 122 -7.34 10.29 3.56
C VAL A 122 -7.20 10.70 2.10
N SER A 123 -6.24 10.09 1.40
CA SER A 123 -5.96 10.45 0.01
C SER A 123 -7.09 10.00 -0.91
N ARG A 124 -7.70 10.96 -1.62
CA ARG A 124 -8.69 10.70 -2.69
C ARG A 124 -8.17 9.67 -3.71
N LEU A 125 -6.95 9.86 -4.22
CA LEU A 125 -6.34 8.93 -5.17
C LEU A 125 -6.20 7.51 -4.59
N ALA A 126 -5.86 7.38 -3.31
CA ALA A 126 -5.76 6.06 -2.68
C ALA A 126 -7.13 5.40 -2.54
N MET A 127 -8.19 6.17 -2.32
CA MET A 127 -9.57 5.68 -2.32
C MET A 127 -10.04 5.28 -3.72
N GLU A 128 -9.71 6.05 -4.76
CA GLU A 128 -10.02 5.70 -6.15
C GLU A 128 -9.30 4.41 -6.58
N LEU A 129 -8.05 4.22 -6.17
CA LEU A 129 -7.31 2.97 -6.37
C LEU A 129 -7.96 1.80 -5.63
N ALA A 130 -8.35 2.00 -4.36
CA ALA A 130 -9.03 0.98 -3.57
C ALA A 130 -10.40 0.61 -4.13
N ALA A 131 -11.12 1.58 -4.70
CA ALA A 131 -12.39 1.37 -5.38
C ALA A 131 -12.24 0.77 -6.78
N GLY A 132 -11.03 0.52 -7.28
CA GLY A 132 -10.80 -0.06 -8.60
C GLY A 132 -11.10 0.88 -9.78
N VAL A 133 -11.28 2.18 -9.52
CA VAL A 133 -11.79 3.15 -10.51
C VAL A 133 -10.71 4.12 -11.02
N SER A 134 -9.47 4.00 -10.59
CA SER A 134 -8.39 4.95 -10.94
C SER A 134 -8.15 5.15 -12.45
N ARG A 135 -8.46 4.14 -13.28
CA ARG A 135 -8.39 4.22 -14.76
C ARG A 135 -9.74 4.47 -15.43
N HIS A 136 -10.82 4.52 -14.65
CA HIS A 136 -12.21 4.60 -15.10
C HIS A 136 -12.96 5.71 -14.37
N LEU A 137 -12.33 6.87 -14.15
CA LEU A 137 -12.91 7.95 -13.34
C LEU A 137 -14.30 8.42 -13.83
N HIS A 138 -14.61 8.26 -15.11
CA HIS A 138 -15.95 8.54 -15.65
C HIS A 138 -17.05 7.66 -15.02
N LYS A 139 -16.71 6.45 -14.56
CA LYS A 139 -17.62 5.52 -13.86
C LYS A 139 -17.93 5.95 -12.42
N LEU A 140 -17.20 6.92 -11.88
CA LEU A 140 -17.35 7.33 -10.49
C LEU A 140 -18.76 7.88 -10.20
N GLY A 141 -19.35 8.62 -11.15
CA GLY A 141 -20.72 9.15 -11.02
C GLY A 141 -21.81 8.07 -11.04
N GLU A 142 -21.54 6.92 -11.70
CA GLU A 142 -22.46 5.77 -11.72
C GLU A 142 -22.50 5.06 -10.35
N GLY A 143 -21.33 4.89 -9.72
CA GLY A 143 -21.20 4.19 -8.44
C GLY A 143 -21.49 5.07 -7.22
N PHE A 144 -21.19 6.36 -7.32
CA PHE A 144 -21.28 7.32 -6.23
C PHE A 144 -21.93 8.64 -6.72
N PRO A 145 -23.22 8.87 -6.39
CA PRO A 145 -23.90 10.12 -6.73
C PRO A 145 -23.10 11.34 -6.26
N GLY A 146 -22.85 12.28 -7.16
CA GLY A 146 -22.02 13.47 -6.89
C GLY A 146 -20.51 13.25 -7.03
N GLY A 147 -20.06 12.08 -7.48
CA GLY A 147 -18.64 11.81 -7.75
C GLY A 147 -17.77 11.78 -6.49
N VAL A 148 -18.37 11.53 -5.33
CA VAL A 148 -17.67 11.47 -4.04
C VAL A 148 -17.70 10.04 -3.53
N ILE A 149 -16.54 9.40 -3.43
CA ILE A 149 -16.43 8.05 -2.88
C ILE A 149 -16.92 8.06 -1.43
N GLN A 150 -17.96 7.28 -1.18
CA GLN A 150 -18.45 6.99 0.15
C GLN A 150 -17.56 5.94 0.81
N THR A 151 -17.35 6.09 2.12
CA THR A 151 -16.41 5.25 2.86
C THR A 151 -17.03 4.57 4.07
N GLU A 152 -16.35 3.50 4.48
CA GLU A 152 -16.53 2.81 5.75
C GLU A 152 -15.23 2.92 6.54
N ALA A 153 -15.36 3.04 7.86
CA ALA A 153 -14.24 3.11 8.77
C ALA A 153 -14.13 1.81 9.58
N PHE A 154 -12.92 1.30 9.70
CA PHE A 154 -12.59 0.12 10.50
C PHE A 154 -11.56 0.49 11.55
N GLY A 155 -11.73 -0.03 12.76
CA GLY A 155 -10.75 0.15 13.83
C GLY A 155 -9.60 -0.85 13.66
N LEU A 156 -8.38 -0.41 13.90
CA LEU A 156 -7.22 -1.28 14.06
C LEU A 156 -6.75 -1.18 15.50
N GLN A 157 -6.76 -2.31 16.20
CA GLN A 157 -6.26 -2.41 17.56
C GLN A 157 -4.93 -3.16 17.57
N CYS A 158 -3.85 -2.52 18.06
CA CYS A 158 -2.59 -3.20 18.28
C CYS A 158 -2.78 -4.31 19.34
N VAL A 159 -2.41 -5.54 18.99
CA VAL A 159 -2.48 -6.72 19.87
C VAL A 159 -1.10 -7.33 20.15
N GLY A 160 -0.06 -6.87 19.45
CA GLY A 160 1.30 -7.38 19.61
C GLY A 160 2.29 -6.70 18.67
N PHE A 161 3.56 -7.07 18.78
CA PHE A 161 4.63 -6.64 17.91
C PHE A 161 5.61 -7.79 17.73
N ASP A 162 5.96 -8.12 16.49
CA ASP A 162 6.95 -9.16 16.18
C ASP A 162 8.32 -8.51 15.96
N ALA A 163 9.14 -8.50 17.01
CA ALA A 163 10.47 -7.88 16.98
C ALA A 163 11.42 -8.57 16.00
N GLU A 164 11.35 -9.90 15.91
CA GLU A 164 12.19 -10.68 15.00
C GLU A 164 11.87 -10.36 13.53
N LEU A 165 10.58 -10.29 13.19
CA LEU A 165 10.15 -9.85 11.85
C LEU A 165 10.61 -8.42 11.56
N TYR A 166 10.43 -7.50 12.51
CA TYR A 166 10.85 -6.11 12.37
C TYR A 166 12.35 -5.98 12.10
N ASP A 167 13.19 -6.65 12.88
CA ASP A 167 14.64 -6.59 12.74
C ASP A 167 15.10 -7.17 11.40
N ARG A 168 14.50 -8.28 10.93
CA ARG A 168 14.76 -8.83 9.60
C ARG A 168 14.40 -7.88 8.47
N LEU A 169 13.22 -7.25 8.54
CA LEU A 169 12.78 -6.29 7.54
C LEU A 169 13.70 -5.07 7.49
N ARG A 170 14.16 -4.60 8.66
CA ARG A 170 15.09 -3.49 8.77
C ARG A 170 16.48 -3.79 8.24
N ALA A 171 17.06 -4.94 8.58
CA ALA A 171 18.40 -5.33 8.14
C ALA A 171 18.50 -5.24 6.60
N ARG A 172 17.49 -5.75 5.89
CA ARG A 172 17.43 -5.69 4.43
C ARG A 172 17.35 -4.29 3.87
N PHE A 173 16.59 -3.41 4.53
CA PHE A 173 16.48 -2.03 4.09
C PHE A 173 17.83 -1.32 4.19
N THR A 174 18.57 -1.55 5.28
CA THR A 174 19.93 -1.01 5.46
C THR A 174 20.93 -1.61 4.48
N GLU A 175 20.86 -2.91 4.18
CA GLU A 175 21.72 -3.55 3.17
C GLU A 175 21.49 -2.99 1.76
N ALA A 176 20.23 -2.76 1.38
CA ALA A 176 19.87 -2.24 0.06
C ALA A 176 20.27 -0.77 -0.14
N ASP A 177 20.32 0.02 0.94
CA ASP A 177 20.73 1.43 0.90
C ASP A 177 22.26 1.61 1.02
N SER A 178 23.04 0.52 1.16
CA SER A 178 24.51 0.62 1.22
C SER A 178 25.09 0.99 -0.16
N PRO A 179 25.80 2.14 -0.29
CA PRO A 179 26.29 2.65 -1.57
C PRO A 179 27.32 1.73 -2.26
N GLU A 180 27.86 0.74 -1.56
CA GLU A 180 28.93 -0.14 -2.05
C GLU A 180 28.44 -1.25 -3.00
N SER A 181 27.12 -1.47 -3.16
CA SER A 181 26.61 -2.55 -4.02
C SER A 181 26.47 -2.18 -5.50
N THR A 182 26.85 -0.97 -5.93
CA THR A 182 26.69 -0.52 -7.33
C THR A 182 27.94 -0.76 -8.20
N THR A 183 29.03 -1.28 -7.65
CA THR A 183 30.33 -1.41 -8.35
C THR A 183 30.53 -2.71 -9.14
N GLY A 184 29.58 -3.66 -9.14
CA GLY A 184 29.89 -5.04 -9.56
C GLY A 184 29.45 -5.53 -10.94
N SER A 185 28.45 -4.93 -11.61
CA SER A 185 27.82 -5.56 -12.79
C SER A 185 27.81 -4.69 -14.04
N SER A 186 28.92 -4.00 -14.29
CA SER A 186 29.26 -3.54 -15.65
C SER A 186 29.98 -4.67 -16.39
N MET A 187 29.28 -5.79 -16.64
CA MET A 187 29.74 -6.76 -17.63
C MET A 187 29.52 -6.18 -19.02
N SER A 188 30.51 -5.43 -19.49
CA SER A 188 31.14 -5.62 -20.79
C SER A 188 30.28 -6.32 -21.86
N ASN A 189 29.30 -5.61 -22.42
CA ASN A 189 28.86 -5.86 -23.79
C ASN A 189 29.85 -5.20 -24.77
N LYS A 190 31.10 -5.67 -24.71
CA LYS A 190 32.14 -5.42 -25.71
C LYS A 190 32.09 -6.58 -26.71
N ARG A 191 31.03 -6.68 -27.50
CA ARG A 191 31.00 -7.57 -28.68
C ARG A 191 30.63 -6.77 -29.93
N LYS A 192 31.71 -6.36 -30.59
CA LYS A 192 31.89 -6.27 -32.04
C LYS A 192 30.92 -5.35 -32.79
N ALA A 193 31.33 -4.08 -32.88
CA ALA A 193 31.28 -3.38 -34.16
C ALA A 193 32.20 -4.13 -35.14
N ALA A 194 31.61 -4.76 -36.15
CA ALA A 194 32.28 -5.13 -37.37
C ALA A 194 31.39 -4.63 -38.51
N GLU A 195 31.95 -3.68 -39.25
CA GLU A 195 31.73 -3.40 -40.67
C GLU A 195 30.33 -3.56 -41.27
N GLY A 196 29.79 -2.42 -41.69
CA GLY A 196 28.67 -2.33 -42.61
C GLY A 196 28.49 -0.91 -43.14
N ASP A 197 29.60 -0.23 -43.47
CA ASP A 197 29.59 0.94 -44.34
C ASP A 197 29.29 0.46 -45.76
N LEU A 198 28.10 0.74 -46.28
CA LEU A 198 27.82 0.79 -47.71
C LEU A 198 26.61 1.69 -47.95
N ARG A 199 26.93 2.98 -48.13
CA ARG A 199 26.42 3.86 -49.21
C ARG A 199 25.11 3.43 -49.87
N GLY A 200 24.08 4.27 -49.72
CA GLY A 200 22.82 4.14 -50.44
C GLY A 200 22.08 5.46 -50.57
N ASP A 201 22.76 6.48 -51.11
CA ASP A 201 22.20 7.75 -51.54
C ASP A 201 21.18 7.51 -52.68
N LYS A 202 19.88 7.74 -52.42
CA LYS A 202 18.87 8.02 -53.46
C LYS A 202 17.77 8.96 -52.95
N ARG A 203 18.00 10.25 -53.24
CA ARG A 203 17.14 11.10 -54.08
C ARG A 203 15.61 10.98 -53.95
N ALA A 204 15.03 12.15 -53.66
CA ALA A 204 14.06 12.87 -54.51
C ALA A 204 12.56 12.81 -54.20
N LYS A 205 12.04 14.04 -54.06
CA LYS A 205 10.81 14.62 -54.67
C LYS A 205 9.47 14.29 -54.00
N ALA A 206 8.83 15.36 -53.49
CA ALA A 206 7.60 15.96 -54.05
C ALA A 206 6.35 15.28 -53.44
N GLN A 207 5.17 15.87 -53.24
CA GLN A 207 4.52 17.06 -53.74
C GLN A 207 3.24 17.27 -52.89
N LYS A 208 2.79 18.52 -52.79
CA LYS A 208 1.40 19.00 -52.57
C LYS A 208 0.29 17.98 -52.22
N LEU A 209 -0.49 18.30 -51.19
CA LEU A 209 -1.82 18.94 -51.34
C LEU A 209 -2.23 19.62 -50.03
#